data_AF-A0A8T4U371-F1
#
_entry.id   AF-A0A8T4U371-F1
#
_cell.length_a   1.000
_cell.length_b   1.000
_cell.length_c   1.000
_cell.angle_alpha   90.00
_cell.angle_beta   90.00
_cell.angle_gamma   90.00
#
_symmetry.space_group_name_H-M   'P 1'
#
loop_
_entity.id
_entity.type
_entity.pdbx_description
1 polymer ?
#
loop_
_entity_poly.entity_id
_entity_poly.type
_entity_poly.pdbx_seq_one_letter_code
_entity_poly.pdbx_strand_id
1 'polypeptide(L)'
;MLGSILLFYEMILPIKDSLKRLSMPIISAWSLTLFYALFIFSFTFSRYSSGSPSFNGTSQVALVFYIGSLMVFAAGMALFYLIVYYSDKNDKSLFNEMISKLDKKYLLMFIWFVIMIIAARGAIRNVFVFSPVTAIMVAFFFVMSWQILSNVKQKYIRLAGFVFLILLLFSPIALGSFFNTGALKIIKPIVTVGGLLENQGIVFNYYLTSSQQAKYTGTPYDRQWQLAMKWVRDNTPLDAIFGHWWDYGYWVQTGGERATVTDGGNNIGLWNYYMGRFALAGANQSEALDFLYAHNVTHFLIISDEIGKYTAFSSIGGGVNYERYSWINTFSLEPKQTQETRNGVTYFYQGGQVLDEDFNYNGKLFPGRAAGIGAVLLKVVREKITSGNESKDVERLDQPEVILVYGGIQEKVPLECIFINNQMFKFDKTGKPGYKGCFRVLPTINGNGQVENPIGAGLMVSERGFNAIWTQLFLFNQKNPDYDTSAYKLAYSDETTGMPLAIYGGRMIGPLKIWELNYPKDIKFKPEYLGMDYAKANLTDATKV
;
A
#
# COMPACT_ATOMS: atom_id res chain seq x y z
N MET A 1 -22.20 3.20 -15.99
CA MET A 1 -23.42 2.45 -15.65
C MET A 1 -24.60 2.88 -16.52
N LEU A 2 -25.14 4.10 -16.38
CA LEU A 2 -26.28 4.54 -17.21
C LEU A 2 -25.99 4.43 -18.73
N GLY A 3 -24.80 4.85 -19.16
CA GLY A 3 -24.38 4.69 -20.56
C GLY A 3 -24.28 3.25 -21.03
N SER A 4 -23.83 2.32 -20.19
CA SER A 4 -23.76 0.90 -20.56
C SER A 4 -25.14 0.25 -20.61
N ILE A 5 -26.09 0.70 -19.77
CA ILE A 5 -27.49 0.25 -19.81
C ILE A 5 -28.16 0.72 -21.10
N LEU A 6 -27.97 1.99 -21.47
CA LEU A 6 -28.48 2.54 -22.73
C LEU A 6 -27.85 1.84 -23.94
N LEU A 7 -26.54 1.59 -23.90
CA LEU A 7 -25.82 0.83 -24.93
C LEU A 7 -26.40 -0.57 -25.11
N PHE A 8 -26.67 -1.27 -24.00
CA PHE A 8 -27.28 -2.60 -24.03
C PHE A 8 -28.69 -2.57 -24.64
N TYR A 9 -29.50 -1.57 -24.29
CA TYR A 9 -30.84 -1.39 -24.88
C TYR A 9 -30.78 -1.15 -26.40
N GLU A 10 -29.92 -0.23 -26.85
CA GLU A 10 -29.74 0.07 -28.28
C GLU A 10 -29.18 -1.13 -29.05
N MET A 11 -28.34 -1.95 -28.42
CA MET A 11 -27.83 -3.19 -28.99
C MET A 11 -28.94 -4.20 -29.30
N ILE A 12 -29.93 -4.35 -28.40
CA ILE A 12 -31.01 -5.34 -28.52
C ILE A 12 -32.28 -4.78 -29.17
N LEU A 13 -32.37 -3.46 -29.39
CA LEU A 13 -33.54 -2.84 -30.02
C LEU A 13 -33.86 -3.41 -31.41
N PRO A 14 -32.87 -3.69 -32.31
CA PRO A 14 -33.12 -4.28 -33.63
C PRO A 14 -33.77 -5.67 -33.59
N ILE A 15 -33.62 -6.42 -32.50
CA ILE A 15 -34.18 -7.78 -32.35
C ILE A 15 -35.54 -7.79 -31.65
N LYS A 16 -36.11 -6.63 -31.30
CA LYS A 16 -37.38 -6.51 -30.56
C LYS A 16 -38.54 -7.28 -31.20
N ASP A 17 -38.67 -7.25 -32.53
CA ASP A 17 -39.75 -7.97 -33.21
C ASP A 17 -39.50 -9.47 -33.27
N SER A 18 -38.24 -9.90 -33.37
CA SER A 18 -37.86 -11.30 -33.27
C SER A 18 -38.13 -11.83 -31.85
N LEU A 19 -37.94 -11.01 -30.80
CA LEU A 19 -38.27 -11.38 -29.42
C LEU A 19 -39.78 -11.63 -29.21
N LYS A 20 -40.66 -10.87 -29.88
CA LYS A 20 -42.12 -11.09 -29.79
C LYS A 20 -42.55 -12.48 -30.30
N ARG A 21 -41.79 -13.08 -31.23
CA ARG A 21 -42.08 -14.41 -31.78
C ARG A 21 -41.87 -15.55 -30.79
N LEU A 22 -41.15 -15.32 -29.68
CA LEU A 22 -40.94 -16.29 -28.62
C LEU A 22 -42.21 -16.60 -27.80
N SER A 23 -43.30 -15.85 -28.01
CA SER A 23 -44.58 -16.00 -27.28
C SER A 23 -44.45 -15.97 -25.75
N MET A 24 -43.35 -15.43 -25.22
CA MET A 24 -43.06 -15.28 -23.80
C MET A 24 -43.10 -13.80 -23.42
N PRO A 25 -44.16 -13.30 -22.77
CA PRO A 25 -44.31 -11.87 -22.46
C PRO A 25 -43.25 -11.35 -21.48
N ILE A 26 -42.60 -12.23 -20.72
CA ILE A 26 -41.51 -11.91 -19.78
C ILE A 26 -40.22 -11.53 -20.53
N ILE A 27 -40.01 -12.01 -21.75
CA ILE A 27 -38.77 -11.79 -22.52
C ILE A 27 -39.00 -10.69 -23.55
N SER A 28 -38.50 -9.51 -23.25
CA SER A 28 -38.60 -8.31 -24.06
C SER A 28 -37.30 -7.51 -24.00
N ALA A 29 -37.10 -6.57 -24.93
CA ALA A 29 -35.94 -5.68 -24.88
C ALA A 29 -35.84 -4.93 -23.52
N TRP A 30 -36.97 -4.51 -22.96
CA TRP A 30 -36.99 -3.82 -21.67
C TRP A 30 -36.64 -4.73 -20.50
N SER A 31 -37.17 -5.96 -20.47
CA SER A 31 -36.86 -6.88 -19.37
C SER A 31 -35.42 -7.38 -19.41
N LEU A 32 -34.85 -7.61 -20.60
CA LEU A 32 -33.43 -7.92 -20.75
C LEU A 32 -32.54 -6.73 -20.32
N THR A 33 -32.93 -5.50 -20.68
CA THR A 33 -32.21 -4.29 -20.24
C THR A 33 -32.29 -4.09 -18.74
N LEU A 34 -33.46 -4.32 -18.13
CA LEU A 34 -33.64 -4.26 -16.69
C LEU A 34 -32.79 -5.34 -15.99
N PHE A 35 -32.76 -6.55 -16.55
CA PHE A 35 -31.91 -7.63 -16.04
C PHE A 35 -30.43 -7.27 -16.06
N TYR A 36 -29.94 -6.69 -17.17
CA TYR A 36 -28.59 -6.15 -17.25
C TYR A 36 -28.35 -4.99 -16.27
N ALA A 37 -29.33 -4.09 -16.11
CA ALA A 37 -29.23 -2.98 -15.16
C ALA A 37 -29.06 -3.50 -13.72
N LEU A 38 -29.90 -4.44 -13.29
CA LEU A 38 -29.78 -5.08 -11.98
C LEU A 38 -28.41 -5.71 -11.78
N PHE A 39 -27.90 -6.42 -12.79
CA PHE A 39 -26.55 -6.97 -12.78
C PHE A 39 -25.49 -5.88 -12.57
N ILE A 40 -25.42 -4.86 -13.44
CA ILE A 40 -24.32 -3.89 -13.40
C ILE A 40 -24.34 -3.05 -12.12
N PHE A 41 -25.53 -2.73 -11.60
CA PHE A 41 -25.68 -2.05 -10.31
C PHE A 41 -25.20 -2.94 -9.16
N SER A 42 -25.67 -4.18 -9.09
CA SER A 42 -25.30 -5.13 -8.02
C SER A 42 -23.79 -5.43 -8.03
N PHE A 43 -23.23 -5.65 -9.22
CA PHE A 43 -21.82 -5.92 -9.43
C PHE A 43 -20.95 -4.73 -9.02
N THR A 44 -21.32 -3.52 -9.43
CA THR A 44 -20.54 -2.30 -9.15
C THR A 44 -20.64 -1.89 -7.68
N PHE A 45 -21.83 -1.95 -7.07
CA PHE A 45 -22.04 -1.49 -5.69
C PHE A 45 -21.71 -2.54 -4.63
N SER A 46 -21.30 -3.75 -5.01
CA SER A 46 -20.76 -4.76 -4.08
C SER A 46 -19.58 -4.26 -3.22
N ARG A 47 -18.84 -3.24 -3.68
CA ARG A 47 -17.81 -2.52 -2.89
C ARG A 47 -18.02 -1.02 -3.04
N TYR A 48 -18.95 -0.48 -2.26
CA TYR A 48 -19.22 0.95 -2.21
C TYR A 48 -18.18 1.71 -1.39
N SER A 49 -17.81 1.18 -0.22
CA SER A 49 -16.79 1.76 0.66
C SER A 49 -16.16 0.69 1.54
N SER A 50 -14.84 0.76 1.75
CA SER A 50 -14.11 -0.16 2.62
C SER A 50 -14.60 -0.13 4.08
N GLY A 51 -15.17 1.00 4.53
CA GLY A 51 -15.74 1.15 5.87
C GLY A 51 -17.21 0.71 6.01
N SER A 52 -17.85 0.24 4.93
CA SER A 52 -19.26 -0.19 5.00
C SER A 52 -19.38 -1.55 5.72
N PRO A 53 -20.36 -1.74 6.63
CA PRO A 53 -20.60 -3.05 7.22
C PRO A 53 -20.98 -4.13 6.20
N SER A 54 -21.75 -3.74 5.16
CA SER A 54 -22.37 -4.70 4.23
C SER A 54 -21.78 -4.65 2.82
N PHE A 55 -21.30 -3.50 2.34
CA PHE A 55 -20.81 -3.32 0.95
C PHE A 55 -19.34 -2.88 0.90
N ASN A 56 -18.48 -3.64 1.58
CA ASN A 56 -17.03 -3.41 1.67
C ASN A 56 -16.20 -4.25 0.69
N GLY A 57 -16.84 -5.14 -0.08
CA GLY A 57 -16.17 -6.04 -1.02
C GLY A 57 -15.66 -7.35 -0.42
N THR A 58 -15.74 -7.55 0.90
CA THR A 58 -15.25 -8.76 1.59
C THR A 58 -16.31 -9.43 2.46
N SER A 59 -17.36 -8.71 2.87
CA SER A 59 -18.48 -9.26 3.62
C SER A 59 -19.22 -10.33 2.80
N GLN A 60 -19.95 -11.20 3.49
CA GLN A 60 -20.78 -12.21 2.82
C GLN A 60 -21.80 -11.54 1.88
N VAL A 61 -22.42 -10.43 2.30
CA VAL A 61 -23.37 -9.67 1.47
C VAL A 61 -22.68 -9.12 0.21
N ALA A 62 -21.50 -8.52 0.37
CA ALA A 62 -20.72 -8.01 -0.76
C ALA A 62 -20.34 -9.13 -1.75
N LEU A 63 -19.94 -10.30 -1.25
CA LEU A 63 -19.57 -11.45 -2.06
C LEU A 63 -20.77 -12.01 -2.84
N VAL A 64 -21.94 -12.11 -2.20
CA VAL A 64 -23.20 -12.52 -2.85
C VAL A 64 -23.58 -11.53 -3.95
N PHE A 65 -23.50 -10.23 -3.70
CA PHE A 65 -23.78 -9.23 -4.73
C PHE A 65 -22.75 -9.22 -5.85
N TYR A 66 -21.48 -9.53 -5.57
CA TYR A 66 -20.43 -9.59 -6.56
C TYR A 66 -20.51 -10.85 -7.44
N ILE A 67 -20.29 -12.03 -6.85
CA ILE A 67 -20.27 -13.30 -7.58
C ILE A 67 -21.69 -13.72 -7.97
N GLY A 68 -22.66 -13.55 -7.07
CA GLY A 68 -24.04 -13.91 -7.33
C GLY A 68 -24.65 -13.12 -8.49
N SER A 69 -24.40 -11.81 -8.58
CA SER A 69 -24.91 -11.03 -9.74
C SER A 69 -24.29 -11.49 -11.06
N LEU A 70 -22.99 -11.81 -11.07
CA LEU A 70 -22.31 -12.32 -12.26
C LEU A 70 -22.84 -13.70 -12.68
N MET A 71 -23.02 -14.62 -11.73
CA MET A 71 -23.56 -15.96 -11.98
C MET A 71 -25.01 -15.89 -12.46
N VAL A 72 -25.85 -15.10 -11.80
CA VAL A 72 -27.25 -14.91 -12.20
C VAL A 72 -27.31 -14.34 -13.61
N PHE A 73 -26.52 -13.30 -13.91
CA PHE A 73 -26.49 -12.70 -15.24
C PHE A 73 -26.01 -13.70 -16.31
N ALA A 74 -24.91 -14.42 -16.07
CA ALA A 74 -24.39 -15.42 -17.00
C ALA A 74 -25.38 -16.58 -17.22
N ALA A 75 -25.98 -17.11 -16.16
CA ALA A 75 -26.99 -18.17 -16.24
C ALA A 75 -28.25 -17.68 -16.96
N GLY A 76 -28.70 -16.45 -16.70
CA GLY A 76 -29.84 -15.84 -17.39
C GLY A 76 -29.59 -15.66 -18.89
N MET A 77 -28.39 -15.21 -19.27
CA MET A 77 -28.00 -15.09 -20.68
C MET A 77 -27.84 -16.46 -21.36
N ALA A 78 -27.31 -17.47 -20.66
CA ALA A 78 -27.23 -18.84 -21.16
C ALA A 78 -28.62 -19.46 -21.35
N LEU A 79 -29.53 -19.26 -20.39
CA LEU A 79 -30.91 -19.69 -20.49
C LEU A 79 -31.62 -18.98 -21.65
N PHE A 80 -31.44 -17.67 -21.79
CA PHE A 80 -31.96 -16.92 -22.93
C PHE A 80 -31.44 -17.47 -24.26
N TYR A 81 -30.14 -17.75 -24.35
CA TYR A 81 -29.54 -18.40 -25.51
C TYR A 81 -30.19 -19.76 -25.81
N LEU A 82 -30.34 -20.64 -24.81
CA LEU A 82 -30.96 -21.95 -24.98
C LEU A 82 -32.42 -21.83 -25.41
N ILE A 83 -33.17 -20.90 -24.81
CA ILE A 83 -34.56 -20.62 -25.18
C ILE A 83 -34.64 -20.22 -26.65
N VAL A 84 -33.83 -19.25 -27.10
CA VAL A 84 -33.84 -18.79 -28.50
C VAL A 84 -33.40 -19.91 -29.45
N TYR A 85 -32.39 -20.68 -29.06
CA TYR A 85 -31.85 -21.77 -29.88
C TYR A 85 -32.83 -22.93 -30.06
N TYR A 86 -33.56 -23.32 -29.01
CA TYR A 86 -34.52 -24.43 -29.04
C TYR A 86 -35.97 -24.02 -29.35
N SER A 87 -36.28 -22.72 -29.37
CA SER A 87 -37.62 -22.22 -29.75
C SER A 87 -37.98 -22.55 -31.19
N ASP A 88 -37.00 -22.80 -32.06
CA ASP A 88 -37.23 -23.11 -33.46
C ASP A 88 -36.74 -24.54 -33.75
N LYS A 89 -37.63 -25.51 -33.55
CA LYS A 89 -37.29 -26.95 -33.46
C LYS A 89 -36.68 -27.55 -34.74
N ASN A 90 -36.73 -26.88 -35.90
CA ASN A 90 -36.29 -27.47 -37.17
C ASN A 90 -35.42 -26.59 -38.10
N ASP A 91 -35.26 -25.27 -37.89
CA ASP A 91 -34.54 -24.44 -38.89
C ASP A 91 -33.56 -23.37 -38.34
N LYS A 92 -33.42 -23.23 -37.00
CA LYS A 92 -32.56 -22.21 -36.34
C LYS A 92 -32.72 -20.78 -36.90
N SER A 93 -33.83 -20.51 -37.58
CA SER A 93 -34.03 -19.31 -38.39
C SER A 93 -34.11 -18.07 -37.49
N LEU A 94 -34.78 -18.22 -36.34
CA LEU A 94 -34.94 -17.17 -35.33
C LEU A 94 -33.59 -16.74 -34.73
N PHE A 95 -32.74 -17.72 -34.39
CA PHE A 95 -31.42 -17.46 -33.81
C PHE A 95 -30.52 -16.72 -34.80
N ASN A 96 -30.42 -17.22 -36.04
CA ASN A 96 -29.61 -16.59 -37.08
C ASN A 96 -30.13 -15.18 -37.42
N GLU A 97 -31.45 -15.00 -37.47
CA GLU A 97 -32.07 -13.69 -37.65
C GLU A 97 -31.65 -12.72 -36.53
N MET A 98 -31.78 -13.13 -35.26
CA MET A 98 -31.40 -12.28 -34.12
C MET A 98 -29.92 -11.90 -34.14
N ILE A 99 -29.02 -12.86 -34.35
CA ILE A 99 -27.58 -12.60 -34.41
C ILE A 99 -27.22 -11.67 -35.58
N SER A 100 -27.86 -11.84 -36.74
CA SER A 100 -27.62 -10.99 -37.91
C SER A 100 -28.07 -9.53 -37.71
N LYS A 101 -29.09 -9.30 -36.87
CA LYS A 101 -29.66 -7.98 -36.58
C LYS A 101 -28.95 -7.23 -35.45
N LEU A 102 -28.15 -7.91 -34.63
CA LEU A 102 -27.39 -7.26 -33.57
C LEU A 102 -26.35 -6.30 -34.16
N ASP A 103 -26.29 -5.07 -33.64
CA ASP A 103 -25.26 -4.13 -34.02
C ASP A 103 -23.89 -4.57 -33.44
N LYS A 104 -23.00 -5.01 -34.33
CA LYS A 104 -21.65 -5.48 -33.97
C LYS A 104 -20.81 -4.42 -33.27
N LYS A 105 -21.04 -3.13 -33.53
CA LYS A 105 -20.31 -2.02 -32.88
C LYS A 105 -20.73 -1.90 -31.42
N TYR A 106 -22.03 -1.94 -31.14
CA TYR A 106 -22.55 -1.90 -29.77
C TYR A 106 -22.19 -3.16 -28.99
N LEU A 107 -22.22 -4.33 -29.64
CA LEU A 107 -21.78 -5.58 -29.04
C LEU A 107 -20.30 -5.54 -28.62
N LEU A 108 -19.42 -5.05 -29.49
CA LEU A 108 -17.99 -4.91 -29.16
C LEU A 108 -17.78 -3.96 -27.97
N MET A 109 -18.41 -2.78 -27.99
CA MET A 109 -18.31 -1.81 -26.89
C MET A 109 -18.85 -2.37 -25.56
N PHE A 110 -19.94 -3.14 -25.64
CA PHE A 110 -20.55 -3.77 -24.47
C PHE A 110 -19.62 -4.82 -23.85
N ILE A 111 -19.09 -5.73 -24.67
CA ILE A 111 -18.15 -6.77 -24.22
C ILE A 111 -16.90 -6.12 -23.62
N TRP A 112 -16.34 -5.12 -24.30
CA TRP A 112 -15.17 -4.40 -23.81
C TRP A 112 -15.43 -3.73 -22.45
N PHE A 113 -16.58 -3.08 -22.28
CA PHE A 113 -16.98 -2.49 -21.00
C PHE A 113 -17.13 -3.54 -19.89
N VAL A 114 -17.80 -4.67 -20.15
CA VAL A 114 -18.01 -5.73 -19.17
C VAL A 114 -16.68 -6.37 -18.74
N ILE A 115 -15.78 -6.66 -19.69
CA ILE A 115 -14.45 -7.20 -19.35
C ILE A 115 -13.66 -6.21 -18.51
N MET A 116 -13.65 -4.92 -18.91
CA MET A 116 -12.85 -3.92 -18.23
C MET A 116 -13.38 -3.56 -16.83
N ILE A 117 -14.70 -3.56 -16.61
CA ILE A 117 -15.23 -3.35 -15.25
C ILE A 117 -14.90 -4.53 -14.33
N ILE A 118 -14.92 -5.77 -14.84
CA ILE A 118 -14.47 -6.95 -14.09
C ILE A 118 -12.98 -6.82 -13.75
N ALA A 119 -12.14 -6.45 -14.74
CA ALA A 119 -10.71 -6.27 -14.55
C ALA A 119 -10.37 -5.15 -13.55
N ALA A 120 -11.05 -4.00 -13.65
CA ALA A 120 -10.88 -2.85 -12.75
C ALA A 120 -11.29 -3.17 -11.31
N ARG A 121 -12.29 -4.03 -11.14
CA ARG A 121 -12.67 -4.55 -9.82
C ARG A 121 -11.67 -5.56 -9.27
N GLY A 122 -11.05 -6.36 -10.13
CA GLY A 122 -10.06 -7.36 -9.73
C GLY A 122 -8.76 -6.77 -9.21
N ALA A 123 -8.27 -5.68 -9.81
CA ALA A 123 -7.03 -5.03 -9.37
C ALA A 123 -7.06 -3.51 -9.58
N ILE A 124 -6.57 -2.76 -8.59
CA ILE A 124 -6.54 -1.28 -8.63
C ILE A 124 -5.76 -0.73 -9.83
N ARG A 125 -4.68 -1.42 -10.25
CA ARG A 125 -3.89 -1.06 -11.44
C ARG A 125 -4.71 -1.04 -12.73
N ASN A 126 -5.76 -1.85 -12.82
CA ASN A 126 -6.63 -1.91 -14.00
C ASN A 126 -7.64 -0.76 -14.06
N VAL A 127 -7.82 0.00 -12.97
CA VAL A 127 -8.68 1.20 -12.96
C VAL A 127 -8.18 2.25 -13.95
N PHE A 128 -6.86 2.39 -14.08
CA PHE A 128 -6.26 3.30 -15.06
C PHE A 128 -6.66 2.91 -16.49
N VAL A 129 -6.54 1.63 -16.83
CA VAL A 129 -6.89 1.09 -18.15
C VAL A 129 -8.41 1.16 -18.40
N PHE A 130 -9.24 1.18 -17.35
CA PHE A 130 -10.69 1.32 -17.46
C PHE A 130 -11.15 2.77 -17.74
N SER A 131 -10.31 3.78 -17.47
CA SER A 131 -10.67 5.20 -17.60
C SER A 131 -11.15 5.60 -19.01
N PRO A 132 -10.51 5.20 -20.12
CA PRO A 132 -11.02 5.51 -21.46
C PRO A 132 -12.40 4.91 -21.73
N VAL A 133 -12.65 3.70 -21.22
CA VAL A 133 -13.93 2.99 -21.43
C VAL A 133 -15.05 3.71 -20.70
N THR A 134 -14.81 4.17 -19.47
CA THR A 134 -15.81 4.93 -18.72
C THR A 134 -16.10 6.28 -19.39
N ALA A 135 -15.08 6.96 -19.92
CA ALA A 135 -15.26 8.19 -20.68
C ALA A 135 -16.15 7.97 -21.93
N ILE A 136 -15.91 6.89 -22.69
CA ILE A 136 -16.74 6.53 -23.85
C ILE A 136 -18.17 6.22 -23.43
N MET A 137 -18.38 5.47 -22.35
CA MET A 137 -19.74 5.16 -21.85
C MET A 137 -20.50 6.42 -21.42
N VAL A 138 -19.82 7.39 -20.80
CA VAL A 138 -20.42 8.68 -20.43
C VAL A 138 -20.78 9.47 -21.68
N ALA A 139 -19.86 9.59 -22.65
CA ALA A 139 -20.13 10.29 -23.90
C ALA A 139 -21.28 9.64 -24.68
N PHE A 140 -21.30 8.30 -24.77
CA PHE A 140 -22.37 7.54 -25.40
C PHE A 140 -23.73 7.83 -24.77
N PHE A 141 -23.80 7.87 -23.42
CA PHE A 141 -25.02 8.20 -22.71
C PHE A 141 -25.61 9.55 -23.16
N PHE A 142 -24.78 10.60 -23.19
CA PHE A 142 -25.24 11.94 -23.56
C PHE A 142 -25.60 12.05 -25.03
N VAL A 143 -24.76 11.53 -25.93
CA VAL A 143 -24.99 11.60 -27.39
C VAL A 143 -26.24 10.82 -27.78
N MET A 144 -26.39 9.60 -27.28
CA MET A 144 -27.54 8.76 -27.60
C MET A 144 -28.84 9.33 -26.99
N SER A 145 -28.79 9.78 -25.73
CA SER A 145 -29.96 10.43 -25.12
C SER A 145 -30.37 11.68 -25.89
N TRP A 146 -29.42 12.48 -26.39
CA TRP A 146 -29.71 13.63 -27.24
C TRP A 146 -30.41 13.22 -28.55
N GLN A 147 -29.90 12.18 -29.22
CA GLN A 147 -30.51 11.66 -30.45
C GLN A 147 -31.94 11.15 -30.20
N ILE A 148 -32.16 10.36 -29.14
CA ILE A 148 -33.49 9.86 -28.77
C ILE A 148 -34.45 11.04 -28.53
N LEU A 149 -34.03 12.05 -27.78
CA LEU A 149 -34.83 13.24 -27.50
C LEU A 149 -35.17 14.04 -28.77
N SER A 150 -34.24 14.13 -29.72
CA SER A 150 -34.47 14.84 -30.99
C SER A 150 -35.60 14.23 -31.82
N ASN A 151 -35.85 12.93 -31.68
CA ASN A 151 -36.89 12.18 -32.38
C ASN A 151 -38.28 12.24 -31.69
N VAL A 152 -38.39 12.85 -30.51
CA VAL A 152 -39.66 12.94 -29.77
C VAL A 152 -40.60 13.96 -30.44
N LYS A 153 -41.76 13.48 -30.92
CA LYS A 153 -42.77 14.32 -31.59
C LYS A 153 -43.30 15.46 -30.71
N GLN A 154 -43.61 15.15 -29.44
CA GLN A 154 -44.19 16.13 -28.51
C GLN A 154 -43.16 17.21 -28.14
N LYS A 155 -43.44 18.47 -28.50
CA LYS A 155 -42.53 19.60 -28.31
C LYS A 155 -42.14 19.81 -26.84
N TYR A 156 -43.10 19.74 -25.92
CA TYR A 156 -42.85 19.97 -24.50
C TYR A 156 -41.97 18.88 -23.87
N ILE A 157 -42.22 17.61 -24.17
CA ILE A 157 -41.39 16.49 -23.68
C ILE A 157 -39.96 16.58 -24.21
N ARG A 158 -39.82 16.89 -25.51
CA ARG A 158 -38.50 17.08 -26.14
C ARG A 158 -37.73 18.23 -25.50
N LEU A 159 -38.37 19.38 -25.29
CA LEU A 159 -37.75 20.52 -24.62
C LEU A 159 -37.37 20.19 -23.17
N ALA A 160 -38.29 19.59 -22.41
CA ALA A 160 -38.04 19.18 -21.03
C ALA A 160 -36.88 18.18 -20.92
N GLY A 161 -36.79 17.22 -21.85
CA GLY A 161 -35.70 16.25 -21.89
C GLY A 161 -34.35 16.88 -22.23
N PHE A 162 -34.29 17.82 -23.17
CA PHE A 162 -33.05 18.55 -23.45
C PHE A 162 -32.60 19.38 -22.25
N VAL A 163 -33.55 20.08 -21.59
CA VAL A 163 -33.28 20.82 -20.36
C VAL A 163 -32.75 19.88 -19.28
N PHE A 164 -33.38 18.71 -19.07
CA PHE A 164 -32.93 17.73 -18.09
C PHE A 164 -31.51 17.21 -18.39
N LEU A 165 -31.20 16.91 -19.66
CA LEU A 165 -29.89 16.40 -20.05
C LEU A 165 -28.78 17.47 -19.89
N ILE A 166 -29.08 18.72 -20.24
CA ILE A 166 -28.19 19.86 -19.99
C ILE A 166 -28.01 20.07 -18.48
N LEU A 167 -29.09 20.01 -17.70
CA LEU A 167 -29.03 20.10 -16.24
C LEU A 167 -28.21 18.96 -15.64
N LEU A 168 -28.26 17.75 -16.19
CA LEU A 168 -27.48 16.62 -15.68
C LEU A 168 -25.98 16.80 -15.97
N LEU A 169 -25.63 17.27 -17.19
CA LEU A 169 -24.25 17.55 -17.59
C LEU A 169 -23.65 18.76 -16.86
N PHE A 170 -24.44 19.82 -16.68
CA PHE A 170 -24.03 21.09 -16.07
C PHE A 170 -24.60 21.29 -14.66
N SER A 171 -25.00 20.21 -13.98
CA SER A 171 -25.62 20.32 -12.66
C SER A 171 -24.66 21.00 -11.68
N PRO A 172 -25.17 21.82 -10.74
CA PRO A 172 -24.41 22.26 -9.57
C PRO A 172 -23.71 21.10 -8.84
N ILE A 173 -24.34 19.93 -8.82
CA ILE A 173 -23.81 18.70 -8.22
C ILE A 173 -22.57 18.18 -8.96
N ALA A 174 -22.52 18.28 -10.29
CA ALA A 174 -21.37 17.86 -11.09
C ALA A 174 -20.29 18.95 -11.20
N LEU A 175 -20.70 20.20 -11.47
CA LEU A 175 -19.83 21.30 -11.91
C LEU A 175 -19.92 22.58 -11.05
N GLY A 176 -20.51 22.53 -9.84
CA GLY A 176 -20.79 23.73 -9.02
C GLY A 176 -19.66 24.76 -8.89
N SER A 177 -18.41 24.33 -8.72
CA SER A 177 -17.23 25.23 -8.61
C SER A 177 -16.59 25.63 -9.96
N PHE A 178 -16.95 24.99 -11.07
CA PHE A 178 -16.55 25.39 -12.42
C PHE A 178 -17.11 26.78 -12.78
N PHE A 179 -18.32 27.09 -12.32
CA PHE A 179 -18.95 28.42 -12.48
C PHE A 179 -18.30 29.52 -11.60
N ASN A 180 -17.46 29.13 -10.63
CA ASN A 180 -16.74 30.06 -9.73
C ASN A 180 -15.33 30.42 -10.22
N THR A 181 -14.83 29.84 -11.31
CA THR A 181 -13.48 30.10 -11.87
C THR A 181 -13.54 30.88 -13.19
N GLY A 182 -12.84 32.01 -13.30
CA GLY A 182 -12.61 32.73 -14.57
C GLY A 182 -13.82 33.40 -15.25
N ALA A 183 -13.80 33.39 -16.60
CA ALA A 183 -14.59 34.21 -17.52
C ALA A 183 -16.13 34.05 -17.47
N LEU A 184 -16.66 33.04 -16.76
CA LEU A 184 -18.10 32.79 -16.63
C LEU A 184 -18.74 33.39 -15.35
N LYS A 185 -18.01 34.20 -14.56
CA LYS A 185 -18.56 34.96 -13.42
C LYS A 185 -19.83 35.77 -13.76
N ILE A 186 -20.02 36.13 -15.02
CA ILE A 186 -21.14 36.92 -15.54
C ILE A 186 -22.47 36.15 -15.43
N ILE A 187 -22.44 34.80 -15.41
CA ILE A 187 -23.64 33.95 -15.34
C ILE A 187 -24.06 33.68 -13.87
N LYS A 188 -23.21 34.07 -12.91
CA LYS A 188 -23.45 33.91 -11.46
C LYS A 188 -24.84 34.40 -11.00
N PRO A 189 -25.36 35.58 -11.41
CA PRO A 189 -26.64 36.07 -10.89
C PRO A 189 -27.85 35.23 -11.33
N ILE A 190 -27.77 34.61 -12.51
CA ILE A 190 -28.88 33.86 -13.13
C ILE A 190 -29.07 32.48 -12.46
N VAL A 191 -28.01 31.92 -11.87
CA VAL A 191 -28.00 30.54 -11.33
C VAL A 191 -27.96 30.52 -9.79
N THR A 192 -27.74 31.66 -9.12
CA THR A 192 -27.66 31.76 -7.64
C THR A 192 -29.03 31.80 -6.94
N VAL A 193 -30.15 31.91 -7.69
CA VAL A 193 -31.50 31.83 -7.10
C VAL A 193 -31.79 30.37 -6.70
N GLY A 194 -31.47 30.01 -5.45
CA GLY A 194 -31.85 28.72 -4.86
C GLY A 194 -30.86 28.04 -3.92
N GLY A 195 -29.74 28.67 -3.53
CA GLY A 195 -28.82 28.11 -2.51
C GLY A 195 -28.08 26.81 -2.91
N LEU A 196 -28.20 26.36 -4.16
CA LEU A 196 -27.67 25.07 -4.64
C LEU A 196 -26.18 25.09 -5.06
N LEU A 197 -25.50 26.25 -5.02
CA LEU A 197 -24.14 26.43 -5.58
C LEU A 197 -23.01 26.65 -4.55
N GLU A 198 -23.28 26.54 -3.24
CA GLU A 198 -22.20 26.59 -2.23
C GLU A 198 -21.37 25.29 -2.20
N ASN A 199 -21.92 24.20 -2.75
CA ASN A 199 -21.24 22.91 -2.79
C ASN A 199 -20.26 22.83 -3.96
N GLN A 200 -19.01 22.52 -3.66
CA GLN A 200 -18.00 22.19 -4.65
C GLN A 200 -18.47 20.94 -5.42
N GLY A 201 -18.98 21.10 -6.63
CA GLY A 201 -19.50 19.99 -7.44
C GLY A 201 -18.52 18.81 -7.45
N ILE A 202 -19.04 17.59 -7.29
CA ILE A 202 -18.27 16.39 -6.95
C ILE A 202 -17.18 16.13 -8.01
N VAL A 203 -17.54 16.17 -9.29
CA VAL A 203 -16.61 15.87 -10.40
C VAL A 203 -15.50 16.92 -10.48
N PHE A 204 -15.85 18.20 -10.37
CA PHE A 204 -14.87 19.28 -10.43
C PHE A 204 -13.96 19.31 -9.19
N ASN A 205 -14.48 18.98 -8.01
CA ASN A 205 -13.68 18.85 -6.79
C ASN A 205 -12.68 17.68 -6.89
N TYR A 206 -13.12 16.52 -7.38
CA TYR A 206 -12.22 15.41 -7.66
C TYR A 206 -11.11 15.83 -8.64
N TYR A 207 -11.47 16.51 -9.74
CA TYR A 207 -10.48 17.04 -10.68
C TYR A 207 -9.49 18.00 -10.01
N LEU A 208 -9.96 18.99 -9.25
CA LEU A 208 -9.10 19.94 -8.56
C LEU A 208 -8.17 19.23 -7.57
N THR A 209 -8.70 18.32 -6.75
CA THR A 209 -7.92 17.57 -5.77
C THR A 209 -6.86 16.71 -6.46
N SER A 210 -7.23 15.93 -7.48
CA SER A 210 -6.29 15.10 -8.25
C SER A 210 -5.24 15.94 -8.98
N SER A 211 -5.64 17.08 -9.57
CA SER A 211 -4.72 18.01 -10.25
C SER A 211 -3.73 18.64 -9.28
N GLN A 212 -4.20 19.08 -8.10
CA GLN A 212 -3.31 19.61 -7.08
C GLN A 212 -2.36 18.55 -6.54
N GLN A 213 -2.84 17.32 -6.27
CA GLN A 213 -1.97 16.21 -5.88
C GLN A 213 -0.92 15.90 -6.94
N ALA A 214 -1.32 15.85 -8.22
CA ALA A 214 -0.41 15.58 -9.33
C ALA A 214 0.69 16.64 -9.46
N LYS A 215 0.39 17.93 -9.23
CA LYS A 215 1.41 19.01 -9.26
C LYS A 215 2.54 18.81 -8.26
N TYR A 216 2.25 18.19 -7.11
CA TYR A 216 3.24 17.93 -6.06
C TYR A 216 3.71 16.47 -6.04
N THR A 217 3.30 15.66 -7.01
CA THR A 217 3.77 14.28 -7.16
C THR A 217 4.92 14.26 -8.16
N GLY A 218 6.14 14.10 -7.64
CA GLY A 218 7.35 13.96 -8.44
C GLY A 218 7.73 12.50 -8.69
N THR A 219 8.79 12.29 -9.47
CA THR A 219 9.45 10.98 -9.51
C THR A 219 9.95 10.62 -8.11
N PRO A 220 9.75 9.37 -7.65
CA PRO A 220 10.36 8.93 -6.39
C PRO A 220 11.89 8.82 -6.48
N TYR A 221 12.46 8.88 -7.69
CA TYR A 221 13.90 9.06 -7.92
C TYR A 221 14.29 10.53 -7.72
N ASP A 222 14.19 10.96 -6.47
CA ASP A 222 14.35 12.34 -6.04
C ASP A 222 15.83 12.80 -6.03
N ARG A 223 16.08 13.99 -5.46
CA ARG A 223 17.42 14.56 -5.37
C ARG A 223 18.37 13.73 -4.51
N GLN A 224 17.89 13.09 -3.45
CA GLN A 224 18.71 12.25 -2.57
C GLN A 224 19.25 11.06 -3.37
N TRP A 225 18.36 10.36 -4.07
CA TRP A 225 18.72 9.27 -4.97
C TRP A 225 19.68 9.70 -6.07
N GLN A 226 19.43 10.84 -6.72
CA GLN A 226 20.30 11.34 -7.79
C GLN A 226 21.72 11.63 -7.31
N LEU A 227 21.88 12.20 -6.10
CA LEU A 227 23.19 12.48 -5.52
C LEU A 227 23.91 11.19 -5.11
N ALA A 228 23.21 10.27 -4.44
CA ALA A 228 23.77 8.98 -4.06
C ALA A 228 24.21 8.16 -5.28
N MET A 229 23.38 8.10 -6.32
CA MET A 229 23.71 7.36 -7.53
C MET A 229 24.82 8.03 -8.36
N LYS A 230 24.93 9.37 -8.30
CA LYS A 230 26.13 10.04 -8.83
C LYS A 230 27.39 9.59 -8.08
N TRP A 231 27.33 9.54 -6.75
CA TRP A 231 28.45 9.02 -5.95
C TRP A 231 28.79 7.58 -6.34
N VAL A 232 27.80 6.72 -6.54
CA VAL A 232 28.00 5.33 -7.00
C VAL A 232 28.77 5.29 -8.32
N ARG A 233 28.33 6.05 -9.34
CA ARG A 233 29.02 6.11 -10.65
C ARG A 233 30.47 6.54 -10.52
N ASP A 234 30.71 7.55 -9.70
CA ASP A 234 32.02 8.22 -9.59
C ASP A 234 33.01 7.48 -8.68
N ASN A 235 32.54 6.65 -7.73
CA ASN A 235 33.36 6.10 -6.65
C ASN A 235 33.37 4.57 -6.54
N THR A 236 32.61 3.85 -7.36
CA THR A 236 32.60 2.38 -7.36
C THR A 236 33.15 1.80 -8.67
N PRO A 237 33.77 0.60 -8.66
CA PRO A 237 34.18 -0.09 -9.89
C PRO A 237 33.01 -0.30 -10.86
N LEU A 238 33.25 -0.28 -12.17
CA LEU A 238 32.19 -0.44 -13.20
C LEU A 238 31.50 -1.82 -13.14
N ASP A 239 32.21 -2.84 -12.67
CA ASP A 239 31.73 -4.20 -12.46
C ASP A 239 31.17 -4.43 -11.04
N ALA A 240 31.04 -3.38 -10.23
CA ALA A 240 30.42 -3.48 -8.91
C ALA A 240 28.96 -3.94 -9.03
N ILE A 241 28.62 -4.98 -8.26
CA ILE A 241 27.26 -5.50 -8.13
C ILE A 241 26.65 -5.07 -6.80
N PHE A 242 25.41 -4.59 -6.85
CA PHE A 242 24.67 -4.09 -5.69
C PHE A 242 23.60 -5.09 -5.22
N GLY A 243 23.58 -5.35 -3.92
CA GLY A 243 22.50 -6.04 -3.22
C GLY A 243 21.63 -5.05 -2.45
N HIS A 244 20.31 -5.16 -2.59
CA HIS A 244 19.31 -4.32 -1.91
C HIS A 244 17.91 -4.95 -2.07
N TRP A 245 16.89 -4.33 -1.48
CA TRP A 245 15.50 -4.70 -1.75
C TRP A 245 15.07 -4.37 -3.19
N TRP A 246 14.31 -5.24 -3.84
CA TRP A 246 14.11 -5.23 -5.30
C TRP A 246 13.50 -3.93 -5.87
N ASP A 247 12.70 -3.21 -5.09
CA ASP A 247 12.09 -1.93 -5.47
C ASP A 247 13.09 -0.93 -6.09
N TYR A 248 14.35 -0.94 -5.64
CA TYR A 248 15.35 0.07 -6.00
C TYR A 248 16.20 -0.30 -7.22
N GLY A 249 16.06 -1.52 -7.77
CA GLY A 249 17.02 -2.03 -8.75
C GLY A 249 17.14 -1.17 -10.00
N TYR A 250 16.03 -0.71 -10.55
CA TYR A 250 16.07 0.17 -11.73
C TYR A 250 16.72 1.53 -11.47
N TRP A 251 16.66 2.04 -10.23
CA TRP A 251 17.34 3.28 -9.85
C TRP A 251 18.85 3.10 -9.73
N VAL A 252 19.31 1.97 -9.21
CA VAL A 252 20.74 1.65 -9.17
C VAL A 252 21.28 1.33 -10.57
N GLN A 253 20.53 0.61 -11.39
CA GLN A 253 20.91 0.30 -12.76
C GLN A 253 20.98 1.56 -13.65
N THR A 254 19.95 2.40 -13.61
CA THR A 254 19.87 3.61 -14.47
C THR A 254 20.68 4.75 -13.90
N GLY A 255 20.55 4.97 -12.59
CA GLY A 255 21.21 6.06 -11.90
C GLY A 255 22.65 5.72 -11.56
N GLY A 256 22.89 4.58 -10.92
CA GLY A 256 24.24 4.18 -10.52
C GLY A 256 25.08 3.59 -11.66
N GLU A 257 24.47 3.21 -12.78
CA GLU A 257 25.13 2.47 -13.88
C GLU A 257 25.86 1.23 -13.36
N ARG A 258 25.25 0.50 -12.42
CA ARG A 258 25.78 -0.73 -11.82
C ARG A 258 24.78 -1.87 -11.88
N ALA A 259 25.29 -3.10 -11.92
CA ALA A 259 24.47 -4.30 -11.90
C ALA A 259 23.83 -4.50 -10.52
N THR A 260 22.65 -5.10 -10.48
CA THR A 260 21.93 -5.42 -9.24
C THR A 260 21.54 -6.89 -9.21
N VAL A 261 21.43 -7.46 -8.01
CA VAL A 261 20.95 -8.84 -7.83
C VAL A 261 19.45 -8.95 -8.10
N THR A 262 18.69 -7.95 -7.64
CA THR A 262 17.23 -7.91 -7.77
C THR A 262 16.78 -6.56 -8.34
N ASP A 263 15.59 -6.52 -8.95
CA ASP A 263 15.00 -5.31 -9.50
C ASP A 263 13.47 -5.32 -9.55
N GLY A 264 12.89 -4.18 -9.94
CA GLY A 264 11.45 -3.96 -10.04
C GLY A 264 10.72 -4.92 -11.00
N GLY A 265 11.44 -5.59 -11.89
CA GLY A 265 10.88 -6.59 -12.80
C GLY A 265 10.53 -7.90 -12.09
N ASN A 266 11.13 -8.18 -10.93
CA ASN A 266 10.88 -9.40 -10.15
C ASN A 266 11.02 -10.69 -10.97
N ASN A 267 11.92 -10.71 -11.96
CA ASN A 267 12.03 -11.79 -12.94
C ASN A 267 12.37 -13.14 -12.30
N ILE A 268 13.16 -13.13 -11.21
CA ILE A 268 13.53 -14.32 -10.44
C ILE A 268 13.08 -14.14 -9.00
N GLY A 269 11.86 -14.58 -8.70
CA GLY A 269 11.27 -14.43 -7.36
C GLY A 269 12.11 -15.10 -6.26
N LEU A 270 12.82 -16.19 -6.56
CA LEU A 270 13.61 -16.92 -5.57
C LEU A 270 14.74 -16.06 -5.00
N TRP A 271 15.30 -15.15 -5.82
CA TRP A 271 16.32 -14.21 -5.37
C TRP A 271 15.75 -13.12 -4.48
N ASN A 272 14.50 -12.69 -4.72
CA ASN A 272 13.80 -11.79 -3.78
C ASN A 272 13.58 -12.47 -2.43
N TYR A 273 13.23 -13.76 -2.45
CA TYR A 273 13.12 -14.56 -1.24
C TYR A 273 14.44 -14.66 -0.48
N TYR A 274 15.54 -15.01 -1.15
CA TYR A 274 16.85 -15.09 -0.52
C TYR A 274 17.38 -13.74 -0.05
N MET A 275 17.14 -12.66 -0.80
CA MET A 275 17.47 -11.30 -0.38
C MET A 275 16.71 -10.91 0.89
N GLY A 276 15.40 -11.16 0.93
CA GLY A 276 14.57 -10.91 2.11
C GLY A 276 14.97 -11.78 3.31
N ARG A 277 15.20 -13.08 3.10
CA ARG A 277 15.49 -14.06 4.16
C ARG A 277 16.88 -13.93 4.75
N PHE A 278 17.90 -13.87 3.89
CA PHE A 278 19.29 -13.98 4.29
C PHE A 278 19.93 -12.60 4.39
N ALA A 279 19.91 -11.81 3.31
CA ALA A 279 20.65 -10.54 3.28
C ALA A 279 20.03 -9.42 4.12
N LEU A 280 18.69 -9.36 4.20
CA LEU A 280 17.98 -8.32 4.96
C LEU A 280 17.57 -8.82 6.35
N ALA A 281 16.67 -9.81 6.43
CA ALA A 281 16.11 -10.32 7.68
C ALA A 281 16.92 -11.49 8.31
N GLY A 282 18.13 -11.76 7.82
CA GLY A 282 18.99 -12.82 8.34
C GLY A 282 19.39 -12.58 9.80
N ALA A 283 19.55 -13.65 10.58
CA ALA A 283 19.95 -13.57 11.99
C ALA A 283 21.46 -13.46 12.20
N ASN A 284 22.27 -13.76 11.19
CA ASN A 284 23.71 -13.78 11.27
C ASN A 284 24.32 -13.35 9.93
N GLN A 285 25.50 -12.75 9.95
CA GLN A 285 26.15 -12.33 8.72
C GLN A 285 26.60 -13.49 7.82
N SER A 286 26.88 -14.68 8.37
CA SER A 286 27.41 -15.80 7.56
C SER A 286 26.46 -16.21 6.45
N GLU A 287 25.18 -16.43 6.75
CA GLU A 287 24.17 -16.82 5.76
C GLU A 287 23.93 -15.73 4.71
N ALA A 288 23.99 -14.46 5.13
CA ALA A 288 23.88 -13.34 4.21
C ALA A 288 25.06 -13.27 3.25
N LEU A 289 26.28 -13.40 3.79
CA LEU A 289 27.49 -13.38 2.98
C LEU A 289 27.51 -14.55 2.01
N ASP A 290 27.04 -15.74 2.38
CA ASP A 290 26.94 -16.88 1.47
C ASP A 290 26.08 -16.56 0.23
N PHE A 291 24.88 -15.99 0.43
CA PHE A 291 23.99 -15.59 -0.66
C PHE A 291 24.55 -14.43 -1.48
N LEU A 292 25.08 -13.40 -0.82
CA LEU A 292 25.65 -12.22 -1.47
C LEU A 292 26.91 -12.57 -2.27
N TYR A 293 27.75 -13.46 -1.73
CA TYR A 293 28.97 -13.95 -2.39
C TYR A 293 28.63 -14.78 -3.62
N ALA A 294 27.61 -15.64 -3.55
CA ALA A 294 27.16 -16.41 -4.71
C ALA A 294 26.75 -15.52 -5.90
N HIS A 295 26.29 -14.30 -5.63
CA HIS A 295 25.91 -13.30 -6.64
C HIS A 295 27.01 -12.27 -6.93
N ASN A 296 28.24 -12.47 -6.44
CA ASN A 296 29.36 -11.54 -6.58
C ASN A 296 29.03 -10.10 -6.14
N VAL A 297 28.19 -9.95 -5.11
CA VAL A 297 27.84 -8.62 -4.59
C VAL A 297 29.09 -7.94 -4.03
N THR A 298 29.26 -6.67 -4.33
CA THR A 298 30.38 -5.86 -3.80
C THR A 298 29.89 -4.78 -2.86
N HIS A 299 28.66 -4.30 -3.09
CA HIS A 299 28.06 -3.23 -2.33
C HIS A 299 26.65 -3.62 -1.88
N PHE A 300 26.31 -3.27 -0.65
CA PHE A 300 24.98 -3.45 -0.09
C PHE A 300 24.35 -2.08 0.15
N LEU A 301 23.09 -1.90 -0.22
CA LEU A 301 22.38 -0.63 -0.14
C LEU A 301 21.12 -0.79 0.73
N ILE A 302 20.98 0.06 1.74
CA ILE A 302 19.81 0.12 2.64
C ILE A 302 19.42 1.58 2.83
N ILE A 303 18.11 1.85 2.75
CA ILE A 303 17.53 3.17 2.97
C ILE A 303 16.44 3.16 4.06
N SER A 304 15.92 4.33 4.42
CA SER A 304 14.89 4.46 5.46
C SER A 304 13.55 3.80 5.13
N ASP A 305 13.22 3.63 3.84
CA ASP A 305 12.00 2.96 3.39
C ASP A 305 11.87 1.53 3.94
N GLU A 306 13.00 0.89 4.25
CA GLU A 306 13.07 -0.48 4.77
C GLU A 306 12.33 -0.61 6.08
N ILE A 307 12.21 0.46 6.85
CA ILE A 307 11.41 0.50 8.08
C ILE A 307 9.93 0.24 7.78
N GLY A 308 9.39 0.86 6.73
CA GLY A 308 8.01 0.65 6.28
C GLY A 308 7.84 -0.63 5.46
N LYS A 309 8.88 -1.08 4.76
CA LYS A 309 8.87 -2.28 3.91
C LYS A 309 9.23 -3.56 4.66
N TYR A 310 9.68 -3.48 5.91
CA TYR A 310 10.18 -4.62 6.67
C TYR A 310 9.17 -5.77 6.71
N THR A 311 7.89 -5.45 6.92
CA THR A 311 6.79 -6.41 6.90
C THR A 311 6.72 -7.21 5.59
N ALA A 312 6.98 -6.58 4.45
CA ALA A 312 6.90 -7.23 3.15
C ALA A 312 8.06 -8.21 2.93
N PHE A 313 9.31 -7.74 3.06
CA PHE A 313 10.46 -8.60 2.79
C PHE A 313 10.73 -9.64 3.87
N SER A 314 10.34 -9.37 5.12
CA SER A 314 10.38 -10.35 6.21
C SER A 314 9.28 -11.41 6.09
N SER A 315 8.12 -11.07 5.52
CA SER A 315 7.06 -12.03 5.20
C SER A 315 7.51 -12.97 4.08
N ILE A 316 7.99 -12.40 2.97
CA ILE A 316 8.54 -13.15 1.84
C ILE A 316 9.68 -14.06 2.32
N GLY A 317 10.66 -13.52 3.04
CA GLY A 317 11.80 -14.28 3.58
C GLY A 317 11.46 -15.22 4.76
N GLY A 318 10.24 -15.14 5.29
CA GLY A 318 9.81 -15.87 6.48
C GLY A 318 9.58 -17.37 6.27
N GLY A 319 9.45 -17.81 5.02
CA GLY A 319 9.11 -19.20 4.69
C GLY A 319 7.71 -19.59 5.19
N VAL A 320 7.43 -20.89 5.24
CA VAL A 320 6.10 -21.43 5.62
C VAL A 320 5.70 -21.04 7.05
N ASN A 321 6.67 -21.02 7.97
CA ASN A 321 6.44 -20.75 9.39
C ASN A 321 6.51 -19.27 9.75
N TYR A 322 6.79 -18.38 8.79
CA TYR A 322 6.96 -16.94 9.03
C TYR A 322 7.98 -16.63 10.15
N GLU A 323 9.10 -17.34 10.16
CA GLU A 323 10.14 -17.24 11.20
C GLU A 323 10.82 -15.87 11.22
N ARG A 324 10.87 -15.21 10.05
CA ARG A 324 11.44 -13.86 9.90
C ARG A 324 10.39 -12.76 10.00
N TYR A 325 9.11 -13.08 9.90
CA TYR A 325 8.04 -12.10 9.77
C TYR A 325 7.97 -11.19 10.99
N SER A 326 8.04 -9.88 10.73
CA SER A 326 8.21 -8.85 11.75
C SER A 326 7.87 -7.46 11.19
N TRP A 327 7.74 -6.47 12.06
CA TRP A 327 7.44 -5.08 11.73
C TRP A 327 8.11 -4.13 12.71
N ILE A 328 8.24 -2.86 12.31
CA ILE A 328 8.78 -1.80 13.15
C ILE A 328 7.80 -0.63 13.11
N ASN A 329 7.28 -0.26 14.27
CA ASN A 329 6.33 0.84 14.37
C ASN A 329 6.94 2.03 15.10
N THR A 330 6.49 3.22 14.71
CA THR A 330 6.90 4.47 15.37
C THR A 330 6.03 4.73 16.59
N PHE A 331 6.67 5.08 17.69
CA PHE A 331 6.05 5.53 18.92
C PHE A 331 6.40 7.01 19.11
N SER A 332 5.40 7.85 19.33
CA SER A 332 5.59 9.30 19.50
C SER A 332 5.63 9.66 20.97
N LEU A 333 6.50 10.58 21.37
CA LEU A 333 6.51 11.10 22.74
C LEU A 333 5.19 11.81 23.03
N GLU A 334 4.56 11.50 24.15
CA GLU A 334 3.35 12.15 24.63
C GLU A 334 3.67 12.98 25.90
N PRO A 335 3.87 14.30 25.75
CA PRO A 335 4.20 15.17 26.88
C PRO A 335 3.14 15.16 27.98
N LYS A 336 1.85 14.97 27.66
CA LYS A 336 0.77 14.99 28.66
C LYS A 336 0.79 13.78 29.59
N GLN A 337 1.40 12.67 29.17
CA GLN A 337 1.54 11.45 29.97
C GLN A 337 2.96 11.30 30.57
N THR A 338 3.89 12.19 30.20
CA THR A 338 5.23 12.24 30.77
C THR A 338 5.16 12.74 32.21
N GLN A 339 5.81 12.02 33.13
CA GLN A 339 5.76 12.31 34.57
C GLN A 339 7.12 12.76 35.06
N GLU A 340 7.20 13.99 35.58
CA GLU A 340 8.38 14.48 36.31
C GLU A 340 8.16 14.31 37.81
N THR A 341 9.13 13.67 38.46
CA THR A 341 9.18 13.47 39.91
C THR A 341 10.45 14.11 40.47
N ARG A 342 10.54 14.23 41.80
CA ARG A 342 11.77 14.71 42.46
C ARG A 342 13.01 13.89 42.09
N ASN A 343 12.82 12.60 41.80
CA ASN A 343 13.91 11.65 41.57
C ASN A 343 14.24 11.44 40.08
N GLY A 344 13.48 12.06 39.16
CA GLY A 344 13.68 11.84 37.73
C GLY A 344 12.43 12.05 36.88
N VAL A 345 12.59 11.84 35.57
CA VAL A 345 11.53 11.98 34.55
C VAL A 345 11.24 10.62 33.91
N THR A 346 9.96 10.27 33.78
CA THR A 346 9.51 9.14 32.99
C THR A 346 8.82 9.64 31.72
N TYR A 347 9.51 9.52 30.59
CA TYR A 347 8.98 9.85 29.27
C TYR A 347 8.05 8.75 28.78
N PHE A 348 6.87 9.14 28.31
CA PHE A 348 5.85 8.23 27.80
C PHE A 348 5.80 8.31 26.28
N TYR A 349 6.15 7.22 25.59
CA TYR A 349 6.02 7.11 24.14
C TYR A 349 4.79 6.28 23.81
N GLN A 350 3.83 6.88 23.13
CA GLN A 350 2.60 6.22 22.71
C GLN A 350 2.75 5.65 21.29
N GLY A 351 2.27 4.42 21.11
CA GLY A 351 2.24 3.78 19.81
C GLY A 351 1.44 2.48 19.86
N GLY A 352 1.62 1.65 18.83
CA GLY A 352 0.98 0.35 18.77
C GLY A 352 1.80 -0.58 17.93
N GLN A 353 2.31 -1.65 18.52
CA GLN A 353 3.05 -2.68 17.82
C GLN A 353 2.53 -4.05 18.25
N VAL A 354 2.00 -4.83 17.33
CA VAL A 354 1.63 -6.22 17.63
C VAL A 354 2.91 -7.02 17.95
N LEU A 355 2.82 -8.07 18.75
CA LEU A 355 3.96 -8.95 19.02
C LEU A 355 4.21 -9.89 17.84
N ASP A 356 5.48 -10.15 17.52
CA ASP A 356 5.86 -11.06 16.43
C ASP A 356 5.63 -12.53 16.81
N GLU A 357 5.86 -12.85 18.09
CA GLU A 357 5.81 -14.19 18.67
C GLU A 357 5.25 -14.18 20.10
N ASP A 358 4.99 -15.38 20.61
CA ASP A 358 4.49 -15.60 21.97
C ASP A 358 5.53 -15.12 23.00
N PHE A 359 5.09 -14.28 23.92
CA PHE A 359 5.93 -13.76 24.99
C PHE A 359 5.37 -14.16 26.36
N ASN A 360 6.17 -14.87 27.14
CA ASN A 360 5.80 -15.31 28.50
C ASN A 360 6.47 -14.42 29.54
N TYR A 361 5.67 -13.80 30.40
CA TYR A 361 6.17 -12.95 31.48
C TYR A 361 5.39 -13.18 32.77
N ASN A 362 6.11 -13.52 33.86
CA ASN A 362 5.52 -13.83 35.17
C ASN A 362 4.36 -14.85 35.12
N GLY A 363 4.48 -15.89 34.28
CA GLY A 363 3.46 -16.92 34.11
C GLY A 363 2.24 -16.50 33.29
N LYS A 364 2.22 -15.28 32.73
CA LYS A 364 1.20 -14.82 31.77
C LYS A 364 1.74 -14.94 30.35
N LEU A 365 0.95 -15.57 29.48
CA LEU A 365 1.21 -15.66 28.04
C LEU A 365 0.61 -14.45 27.32
N PHE A 366 1.43 -13.76 26.54
CA PHE A 366 1.03 -12.75 25.57
C PHE A 366 1.18 -13.35 24.18
N PRO A 367 0.08 -13.77 23.52
CA PRO A 367 0.18 -14.48 22.24
C PRO A 367 0.70 -13.58 21.13
N GLY A 368 1.63 -14.09 20.32
CA GLY A 368 2.10 -13.45 19.11
C GLY A 368 0.94 -13.16 18.17
N ARG A 369 1.02 -12.04 17.45
CA ARG A 369 0.01 -11.57 16.48
C ARG A 369 -1.36 -11.20 17.08
N ALA A 370 -1.54 -11.30 18.40
CA ALA A 370 -2.78 -10.93 19.08
C ALA A 370 -2.55 -9.93 20.23
N ALA A 371 -1.48 -10.11 21.01
CA ALA A 371 -1.02 -9.13 21.98
C ALA A 371 -0.19 -8.03 21.29
N GLY A 372 -0.04 -6.89 21.94
CA GLY A 372 0.80 -5.81 21.43
C GLY A 372 1.39 -4.91 22.51
N ILE A 373 2.40 -4.14 22.12
CA ILE A 373 3.00 -3.04 22.89
C ILE A 373 2.20 -1.77 22.59
N GLY A 374 1.60 -1.18 23.63
CA GLY A 374 0.84 0.08 23.53
C GLY A 374 1.64 1.32 23.92
N ALA A 375 2.74 1.16 24.65
CA ALA A 375 3.62 2.27 25.01
C ALA A 375 5.02 1.80 25.39
N VAL A 376 5.98 2.72 25.32
CA VAL A 376 7.34 2.58 25.85
C VAL A 376 7.57 3.67 26.89
N LEU A 377 8.09 3.28 28.05
CA LEU A 377 8.41 4.15 29.18
C LEU A 377 9.93 4.27 29.27
N LEU A 378 10.45 5.48 29.09
CA LEU A 378 11.87 5.77 29.25
C LEU A 378 12.10 6.54 30.54
N LYS A 379 12.86 5.96 31.47
CA LYS A 379 13.12 6.55 32.79
C LYS A 379 14.51 7.17 32.85
N VAL A 380 14.58 8.44 33.21
CA VAL A 380 15.82 9.15 33.50
C VAL A 380 15.81 9.53 34.98
N VAL A 381 16.76 9.01 35.74
CA VAL A 381 16.86 9.19 37.20
C VAL A 381 17.96 10.21 37.51
N ARG A 382 17.70 11.10 38.47
CA ARG A 382 18.67 12.07 38.99
C ARG A 382 19.35 11.47 40.22
N GLU A 383 20.66 11.24 40.13
CA GLU A 383 21.48 10.72 41.23
C GLU A 383 22.54 11.75 41.63
N LYS A 384 22.78 11.88 42.93
CA LYS A 384 23.89 12.68 43.47
C LYS A 384 25.14 11.82 43.56
N ILE A 385 26.15 12.14 42.75
CA ILE A 385 27.47 11.54 42.88
C ILE A 385 28.33 12.50 43.70
N THR A 386 28.79 12.02 44.86
CA THR A 386 29.72 12.75 45.72
C THR A 386 31.13 12.23 45.49
N SER A 387 32.04 13.12 45.06
CA SER A 387 33.47 12.82 44.92
C SER A 387 34.25 13.83 45.75
N GLY A 388 34.72 13.43 46.93
CA GLY A 388 35.32 14.35 47.90
C GLY A 388 34.27 15.32 48.49
N ASN A 389 34.58 16.62 48.54
CA ASN A 389 33.67 17.67 49.03
C ASN A 389 32.69 18.20 47.97
N GLU A 390 32.76 17.71 46.73
CA GLU A 390 31.87 18.13 45.65
C GLU A 390 30.78 17.09 45.40
N SER A 391 29.53 17.55 45.41
CA SER A 391 28.36 16.76 45.01
C SER A 391 27.84 17.27 43.68
N LYS A 392 27.75 16.39 42.68
CA LYS A 392 27.23 16.70 41.35
C LYS A 392 25.98 15.87 41.10
N ASP A 393 24.90 16.54 40.68
CA ASP A 393 23.71 15.87 40.16
C ASP A 393 24.05 15.31 38.77
N VAL A 394 23.84 14.01 38.59
CA VAL A 394 24.06 13.29 37.34
C VAL A 394 22.76 12.61 36.94
N GLU A 395 22.37 12.77 35.68
CA GLU A 395 21.23 12.08 35.10
C GLU A 395 21.69 10.75 34.50
N ARG A 396 21.00 9.66 34.88
CA ARG A 396 21.28 8.30 34.41
C ARG A 396 20.04 7.70 33.79
N LEU A 397 20.23 7.01 32.67
CA LEU A 397 19.18 6.20 32.06
C LEU A 397 18.94 4.95 32.89
N ASP A 398 17.72 4.78 33.38
CA ASP A 398 17.27 3.56 34.05
C ASP A 398 16.64 2.60 33.04
N GLN A 399 16.44 1.34 33.44
CA GLN A 399 15.90 0.32 32.53
C GLN A 399 14.51 0.74 32.01
N PRO A 400 14.34 0.87 30.68
CA PRO A 400 13.06 1.21 30.09
C PRO A 400 12.06 0.06 30.27
N GLU A 401 10.78 0.38 30.13
CA GLU A 401 9.69 -0.61 30.19
C GLU A 401 8.80 -0.49 28.96
N VAL A 402 8.22 -1.60 28.52
CA VAL A 402 7.12 -1.61 27.56
C VAL A 402 5.81 -1.89 28.28
N ILE A 403 4.72 -1.31 27.81
CA ILE A 403 3.36 -1.64 28.26
C ILE A 403 2.77 -2.64 27.27
N LEU A 404 2.69 -3.91 27.67
CA LEU A 404 1.98 -4.94 26.92
C LEU A 404 0.48 -4.84 27.16
N VAL A 405 -0.30 -5.03 26.10
CA VAL A 405 -1.75 -4.95 26.08
C VAL A 405 -2.31 -6.23 25.46
N TYR A 406 -3.15 -6.95 26.20
CA TYR A 406 -3.88 -8.11 25.70
C TYR A 406 -5.16 -8.33 26.53
N GLY A 407 -6.31 -8.52 25.86
CA GLY A 407 -7.57 -8.83 26.55
C GLY A 407 -8.02 -7.80 27.59
N GLY A 408 -7.69 -6.51 27.40
CA GLY A 408 -7.97 -5.44 28.36
C GLY A 408 -6.99 -5.36 29.55
N ILE A 409 -6.05 -6.29 29.67
CA ILE A 409 -4.97 -6.27 30.66
C ILE A 409 -3.81 -5.44 30.12
N GLN A 410 -3.22 -4.60 30.99
CA GLN A 410 -1.97 -3.90 30.73
C GLN A 410 -0.90 -4.37 31.73
N GLU A 411 0.27 -4.73 31.23
CA GLU A 411 1.39 -5.22 32.04
C GLU A 411 2.68 -4.47 31.67
N LYS A 412 3.43 -4.01 32.68
CA LYS A 412 4.72 -3.37 32.47
C LYS A 412 5.82 -4.41 32.46
N VAL A 413 6.60 -4.44 31.39
CA VAL A 413 7.68 -5.40 31.19
C VAL A 413 8.99 -4.64 30.96
N PRO A 414 10.08 -4.97 31.66
CA PRO A 414 11.38 -4.37 31.39
C PRO A 414 11.81 -4.61 29.94
N LEU A 415 12.32 -3.58 29.27
CA LEU A 415 12.89 -3.66 27.93
C LEU A 415 14.41 -3.85 28.05
N GLU A 416 14.97 -4.75 27.24
CA GLU A 416 16.37 -5.15 27.36
C GLU A 416 17.35 -4.25 26.61
N CYS A 417 16.88 -3.48 25.62
CA CYS A 417 17.75 -2.60 24.83
C CYS A 417 17.13 -1.24 24.52
N ILE A 418 17.97 -0.22 24.56
CA ILE A 418 17.67 1.10 23.99
C ILE A 418 18.87 1.61 23.19
N PHE A 419 18.57 2.24 22.06
CA PHE A 419 19.54 2.92 21.22
C PHE A 419 19.22 4.41 21.21
N ILE A 420 20.10 5.22 21.78
CA ILE A 420 19.95 6.67 21.90
C ILE A 420 21.32 7.33 21.75
N ASN A 421 21.37 8.51 21.12
CA ASN A 421 22.62 9.26 20.91
C ASN A 421 23.75 8.43 20.26
N ASN A 422 23.39 7.58 19.30
CA ASN A 422 24.32 6.68 18.59
C ASN A 422 25.05 5.67 19.51
N GLN A 423 24.47 5.37 20.67
CA GLN A 423 24.97 4.42 21.65
C GLN A 423 23.88 3.39 21.97
N MET A 424 24.29 2.13 22.09
CA MET A 424 23.42 1.03 22.52
C MET A 424 23.61 0.80 24.02
N PHE A 425 22.52 0.84 24.76
CA PHE A 425 22.48 0.47 26.17
C PHE A 425 21.69 -0.82 26.32
N LYS A 426 22.34 -1.85 26.87
CA LYS A 426 21.73 -3.14 27.18
C LYS A 426 21.56 -3.32 28.67
N PHE A 427 20.45 -3.92 29.08
CA PHE A 427 20.05 -4.09 30.47
C PHE A 427 19.98 -5.56 30.85
N ASP A 428 21.08 -6.30 30.64
CA ASP A 428 21.15 -7.76 30.83
C ASP A 428 21.34 -8.21 32.30
N LYS A 429 21.26 -7.29 33.27
CA LYS A 429 21.85 -7.50 34.62
C LYS A 429 20.88 -7.76 35.77
N THR A 430 19.57 -7.87 35.54
CA THR A 430 18.60 -7.97 36.66
C THR A 430 18.08 -9.37 36.95
N GLY A 431 18.47 -10.40 36.17
CA GLY A 431 18.04 -11.79 36.41
C GLY A 431 16.54 -12.05 36.24
N LYS A 432 15.78 -11.06 35.72
CA LYS A 432 14.36 -11.18 35.38
C LYS A 432 14.20 -11.13 33.86
N PRO A 433 13.33 -11.96 33.27
CA PRO A 433 13.10 -11.96 31.82
C PRO A 433 12.48 -10.62 31.40
N GLY A 434 13.16 -9.88 30.52
CA GLY A 434 12.63 -8.68 29.87
C GLY A 434 12.09 -8.99 28.48
N TYR A 435 11.52 -7.98 27.85
CA TYR A 435 11.20 -8.05 26.42
C TYR A 435 12.50 -7.86 25.62
N LYS A 436 12.87 -8.87 24.84
CA LYS A 436 14.12 -8.97 24.08
C LYS A 436 14.18 -8.11 22.81
N GLY A 437 13.49 -6.97 22.83
CA GLY A 437 13.51 -5.98 21.75
C GLY A 437 14.44 -4.82 22.07
N CYS A 438 14.55 -3.89 21.13
CA CYS A 438 15.26 -2.63 21.33
C CYS A 438 14.38 -1.44 20.93
N PHE A 439 14.49 -0.35 21.69
CA PHE A 439 13.85 0.92 21.34
C PHE A 439 14.89 1.90 20.78
N ARG A 440 14.76 2.30 19.51
CA ARG A 440 15.62 3.34 18.93
C ARG A 440 14.96 4.70 19.07
N VAL A 441 15.55 5.59 19.86
CA VAL A 441 15.08 6.97 20.03
C VAL A 441 15.45 7.80 18.80
N LEU A 442 14.51 8.61 18.33
CA LEU A 442 14.63 9.48 17.16
C LEU A 442 14.31 10.94 17.52
N PRO A 443 15.01 11.90 16.91
CA PRO A 443 14.64 13.30 17.00
C PRO A 443 13.42 13.61 16.12
N THR A 444 12.65 14.63 16.53
CA THR A 444 11.70 15.31 15.66
C THR A 444 12.33 16.60 15.13
N ILE A 445 12.09 16.89 13.85
CA ILE A 445 12.63 18.04 13.15
C ILE A 445 11.46 18.90 12.68
N ASN A 446 11.52 20.21 12.98
CA ASN A 446 10.50 21.17 12.58
C ASN A 446 10.60 21.53 11.09
N GLY A 447 9.61 22.25 10.56
CA GLY A 447 9.56 22.64 9.15
C GLY A 447 10.79 23.44 8.66
N ASN A 448 11.53 24.08 9.57
CA ASN A 448 12.74 24.86 9.27
C ASN A 448 14.02 24.00 9.24
N GLY A 449 13.90 22.68 9.41
CA GLY A 449 15.04 21.75 9.42
C GLY A 449 15.83 21.73 10.72
N GLN A 450 15.31 22.34 11.80
CA GLN A 450 15.95 22.32 13.11
C GLN A 450 15.36 21.22 14.00
N VAL A 451 16.20 20.61 14.83
CA VAL A 451 15.75 19.62 15.83
C VAL A 451 14.82 20.32 16.81
N GLU A 452 13.56 19.90 16.83
CA GLU A 452 12.52 20.39 17.74
C GLU A 452 12.61 19.66 19.08
N ASN A 453 12.71 18.33 19.03
CA ASN A 453 12.88 17.51 20.21
C ASN A 453 13.86 16.35 19.91
N PRO A 454 15.01 16.26 20.58
CA PRO A 454 16.01 15.20 20.32
C PRO A 454 15.51 13.79 20.66
N ILE A 455 14.44 13.68 21.46
CA ILE A 455 13.83 12.43 21.91
C ILE A 455 12.32 12.39 21.56
N GLY A 456 11.92 13.06 20.49
CA GLY A 456 10.51 13.26 20.16
C GLY A 456 9.76 12.02 19.69
N ALA A 457 10.46 10.98 19.23
CA ALA A 457 9.87 9.72 18.81
C ALA A 457 10.82 8.54 19.06
N GLY A 458 10.37 7.33 18.78
CA GLY A 458 11.24 6.18 18.69
C GLY A 458 10.64 5.04 17.89
N LEU A 459 11.50 4.10 17.49
CA LEU A 459 11.15 2.90 16.77
C LEU A 459 11.21 1.72 17.73
N MET A 460 10.10 0.99 17.83
CA MET A 460 10.08 -0.26 18.56
C MET A 460 10.53 -1.38 17.63
N VAL A 461 11.65 -2.02 17.97
CA VAL A 461 12.23 -3.14 17.24
C VAL A 461 12.05 -4.39 18.09
N SER A 462 11.32 -5.38 17.58
CA SER A 462 11.12 -6.67 18.25
C SER A 462 12.42 -7.49 18.33
N GLU A 463 12.38 -8.65 18.98
CA GLU A 463 13.53 -9.58 19.00
C GLU A 463 13.96 -10.01 17.58
N ARG A 464 13.00 -10.34 16.71
CA ARG A 464 13.29 -10.69 15.31
C ARG A 464 13.89 -9.53 14.54
N GLY A 465 13.30 -8.33 14.69
CA GLY A 465 13.85 -7.11 14.12
C GLY A 465 15.24 -6.81 14.64
N PHE A 466 15.49 -7.02 15.94
CA PHE A 466 16.78 -6.78 16.55
C PHE A 466 17.82 -7.76 16.03
N ASN A 467 17.45 -8.98 15.69
CA ASN A 467 18.39 -9.94 15.11
C ASN A 467 18.57 -9.81 13.59
N ALA A 468 17.84 -8.93 12.90
CA ALA A 468 17.94 -8.75 11.45
C ALA A 468 19.18 -7.94 11.02
N ILE A 469 19.92 -8.40 10.01
CA ILE A 469 21.12 -7.71 9.49
C ILE A 469 20.83 -6.25 9.12
N TRP A 470 19.74 -5.99 8.41
CA TRP A 470 19.46 -4.64 7.93
C TRP A 470 19.27 -3.65 9.09
N THR A 471 18.67 -4.06 10.21
CA THR A 471 18.51 -3.19 11.39
C THR A 471 19.86 -2.97 12.07
N GLN A 472 20.71 -3.99 12.13
CA GLN A 472 22.05 -3.86 12.71
C GLN A 472 22.92 -2.89 11.94
N LEU A 473 22.87 -2.94 10.61
CA LEU A 473 23.58 -2.01 9.73
C LEU A 473 22.97 -0.60 9.77
N PHE A 474 21.66 -0.48 9.60
CA PHE A 474 20.97 0.81 9.38
C PHE A 474 20.42 1.44 10.68
N LEU A 475 19.65 0.67 11.46
CA LEU A 475 19.01 1.12 12.70
C LEU A 475 19.90 1.07 13.93
N PHE A 476 21.04 0.40 13.93
CA PHE A 476 21.94 0.39 15.08
C PHE A 476 23.36 0.82 14.73
N ASN A 477 23.61 1.25 13.48
CA ASN A 477 24.89 1.79 13.02
C ASN A 477 26.08 0.90 13.39
N GLN A 478 25.90 -0.43 13.35
CA GLN A 478 26.91 -1.43 13.73
C GLN A 478 27.43 -1.27 15.17
N LYS A 479 26.62 -0.74 16.09
CA LYS A 479 26.97 -0.51 17.50
C LYS A 479 26.52 -1.61 18.46
N ASN A 480 25.91 -2.68 17.94
CA ASN A 480 25.56 -3.83 18.76
C ASN A 480 26.80 -4.71 18.97
N PRO A 481 27.32 -4.84 20.19
CA PRO A 481 28.53 -5.64 20.45
C PRO A 481 28.30 -7.14 20.25
N ASP A 482 27.05 -7.61 20.35
CA ASP A 482 26.71 -9.03 20.27
C ASP A 482 26.34 -9.46 18.83
N TYR A 483 26.50 -8.57 17.86
CA TYR A 483 26.17 -8.84 16.46
C TYR A 483 27.34 -8.52 15.54
N ASP A 484 27.86 -9.56 14.89
CA ASP A 484 28.97 -9.40 13.97
C ASP A 484 28.50 -8.81 12.63
N THR A 485 29.02 -7.63 12.31
CA THR A 485 28.83 -6.93 11.03
C THR A 485 30.17 -6.55 10.40
N SER A 486 31.25 -7.21 10.80
CA SER A 486 32.63 -6.88 10.38
C SER A 486 32.86 -6.95 8.87
N ALA A 487 32.05 -7.74 8.15
CA ALA A 487 32.11 -7.84 6.70
C ALA A 487 31.53 -6.60 5.98
N TYR A 488 30.81 -5.71 6.66
CA TYR A 488 30.15 -4.55 6.06
C TYR A 488 30.88 -3.27 6.46
N LYS A 489 31.55 -2.64 5.50
CA LYS A 489 32.25 -1.38 5.71
C LYS A 489 31.44 -0.23 5.10
N LEU A 490 30.97 0.71 5.93
CA LEU A 490 30.21 1.87 5.44
C LEU A 490 31.07 2.68 4.45
N ALA A 491 30.62 2.78 3.20
CA ALA A 491 31.30 3.48 2.11
C ALA A 491 30.64 4.84 1.79
N TYR A 492 29.31 4.92 1.91
CA TYR A 492 28.54 6.15 1.71
C TYR A 492 27.39 6.25 2.70
N SER A 493 27.12 7.47 3.17
CA SER A 493 25.94 7.82 3.95
C SER A 493 25.65 9.32 3.78
N ASP A 494 24.43 9.66 3.41
CA ASP A 494 23.97 11.05 3.34
C ASP A 494 23.41 11.57 4.69
N GLU A 495 23.52 10.76 5.76
CA GLU A 495 23.18 11.15 7.14
C GLU A 495 23.94 12.42 7.56
N THR A 496 25.21 12.52 7.15
CA THR A 496 26.08 13.67 7.44
C THR A 496 25.84 14.88 6.53
N THR A 497 25.17 14.68 5.40
CA THR A 497 24.86 15.73 4.42
C THR A 497 23.42 16.26 4.54
N GLY A 498 22.76 15.99 5.66
CA GLY A 498 21.46 16.58 6.00
C GLY A 498 20.26 15.64 5.93
N MET A 499 20.47 14.32 5.81
CA MET A 499 19.39 13.32 5.85
C MET A 499 19.46 12.41 7.09
N PRO A 500 19.32 12.95 8.32
CA PRO A 500 19.32 12.11 9.53
C PRO A 500 18.08 11.24 9.61
N LEU A 501 18.18 10.09 10.29
CA LEU A 501 16.98 9.31 10.62
C LEU A 501 16.18 10.06 11.70
N ALA A 502 15.03 10.58 11.32
CA ALA A 502 14.23 11.49 12.14
C ALA A 502 12.75 11.50 11.73
N ILE A 503 11.90 12.15 12.54
CA ILE A 503 10.52 12.48 12.17
C ILE A 503 10.45 13.95 11.73
N TYR A 504 10.11 14.21 10.47
CA TYR A 504 9.94 15.54 9.89
C TYR A 504 8.49 15.73 9.43
N GLY A 505 7.77 16.70 10.00
CA GLY A 505 6.36 16.96 9.65
C GLY A 505 5.44 15.75 9.83
N GLY A 506 5.72 14.91 10.83
CA GLY A 506 4.99 13.66 11.09
C GLY A 506 5.33 12.50 10.15
N ARG A 507 6.32 12.66 9.27
CA ARG A 507 6.82 11.61 8.38
C ARG A 507 8.21 11.19 8.77
N MET A 508 8.51 9.92 8.59
CA MET A 508 9.86 9.43 8.71
C MET A 508 10.71 9.91 7.54
N ILE A 509 11.87 10.46 7.85
CA ILE A 509 12.95 10.72 6.90
C ILE A 509 14.17 9.95 7.37
N GLY A 510 15.07 9.61 6.45
CA GLY A 510 16.32 9.01 6.84
C GLY A 510 17.32 8.87 5.71
N PRO A 511 18.51 8.38 6.05
CA PRO A 511 19.60 8.36 5.10
C PRO A 511 19.47 7.22 4.10
N LEU A 512 20.22 7.35 3.00
CA LEU A 512 20.64 6.28 2.14
C LEU A 512 22.07 5.88 2.53
N LYS A 513 22.27 4.59 2.80
CA LYS A 513 23.57 4.05 3.21
C LYS A 513 24.02 2.95 2.28
N ILE A 514 25.32 2.97 1.94
CA ILE A 514 25.97 1.96 1.10
C ILE A 514 27.15 1.38 1.87
N TRP A 515 27.20 0.06 1.94
CA TRP A 515 28.31 -0.69 2.55
C TRP A 515 29.09 -1.44 1.48
N GLU A 516 30.40 -1.33 1.52
CA GLU A 516 31.35 -2.17 0.80
C GLU A 516 31.48 -3.51 1.55
N LEU A 517 31.39 -4.63 0.82
CA LEU A 517 31.46 -5.98 1.39
C LEU A 517 32.90 -6.52 1.40
N ASN A 518 33.33 -6.99 2.57
CA ASN A 518 34.61 -7.66 2.78
C ASN A 518 34.36 -9.12 3.14
N TYR A 519 34.56 -10.01 2.17
CA TYR A 519 34.33 -11.44 2.36
C TYR A 519 35.46 -12.11 3.15
N PRO A 520 35.13 -13.04 4.08
CA PRO A 520 36.11 -13.93 4.69
C PRO A 520 36.88 -14.73 3.62
N LYS A 521 38.18 -14.96 3.84
CA LYS A 521 39.04 -15.66 2.87
C LYS A 521 38.63 -17.12 2.62
N ASP A 522 37.94 -17.72 3.58
CA ASP A 522 37.48 -19.10 3.59
C ASP A 522 36.03 -19.27 3.10
N ILE A 523 35.36 -18.18 2.71
CA ILE A 523 34.00 -18.26 2.15
C ILE A 523 34.00 -19.14 0.91
N LYS A 524 32.97 -19.98 0.78
CA LYS A 524 32.83 -20.91 -0.34
C LYS A 524 31.67 -20.49 -1.21
N PHE A 525 31.90 -20.55 -2.52
CA PHE A 525 30.84 -20.37 -3.50
C PHE A 525 29.79 -21.50 -3.36
N LYS A 526 28.53 -21.10 -3.26
CA LYS A 526 27.37 -21.97 -3.04
C LYS A 526 26.39 -21.85 -4.22
N PRO A 527 26.47 -22.75 -5.23
CA PRO A 527 25.69 -22.64 -6.46
C PRO A 527 24.17 -22.71 -6.24
N GLU A 528 23.72 -23.26 -5.12
CA GLU A 528 22.30 -23.34 -4.76
C GLU A 528 21.61 -21.97 -4.72
N TYR A 529 22.35 -20.91 -4.39
CA TYR A 529 21.81 -19.55 -4.35
C TYR A 529 21.59 -18.94 -5.74
N LEU A 530 22.20 -19.49 -6.79
CA LEU A 530 21.96 -19.07 -8.18
C LEU A 530 20.77 -19.80 -8.82
N GLY A 531 20.14 -20.73 -8.09
CA GLY A 531 18.95 -21.43 -8.57
C GLY A 531 17.84 -20.44 -8.96
N MET A 532 17.11 -20.78 -10.02
CA MET A 532 15.96 -19.99 -10.50
C MET A 532 14.61 -20.70 -10.23
N ASP A 533 14.63 -21.93 -9.76
CA ASP A 533 13.44 -22.79 -9.63
C ASP A 533 12.92 -22.83 -8.18
N TYR A 534 11.80 -22.13 -7.97
CA TYR A 534 11.11 -22.05 -6.68
C TYR A 534 10.58 -23.41 -6.19
N ALA A 535 10.14 -24.28 -7.10
CA ALA A 535 9.55 -25.58 -6.76
C ALA A 535 10.62 -26.55 -6.22
N LYS A 536 11.85 -26.43 -6.70
CA LYS A 536 13.00 -27.21 -6.19
C LYS A 536 13.48 -26.75 -4.81
N ALA A 537 13.12 -25.54 -4.39
CA ALA A 537 13.48 -25.02 -3.07
C ALA A 537 12.52 -25.46 -1.94
N ASN A 538 11.51 -26.31 -2.21
CA ASN A 538 10.46 -26.70 -1.25
C ASN A 538 9.69 -25.49 -0.64
N LEU A 539 9.57 -24.39 -1.39
CA LEU A 539 8.91 -23.15 -0.97
C LEU A 539 7.54 -23.02 -1.66
N THR A 540 6.60 -23.92 -1.40
CA THR A 540 5.34 -23.99 -2.17
C THR A 540 4.24 -23.00 -1.78
N ASP A 541 4.39 -22.16 -0.75
CA ASP A 541 3.29 -21.28 -0.29
C ASP A 541 3.67 -19.84 0.13
N ALA A 542 4.94 -19.43 0.06
CA ALA A 542 5.39 -18.15 0.62
C ALA A 542 5.05 -16.90 -0.23
N THR A 543 4.43 -17.05 -1.41
CA THR A 543 4.19 -15.94 -2.36
C THR A 543 2.71 -15.69 -2.68
N LYS A 544 1.77 -16.11 -1.83
CA LYS A 544 0.34 -15.76 -1.98
C LYS A 544 -0.04 -14.39 -1.39
N VAL A 545 0.93 -13.50 -1.12
CA VAL A 545 0.68 -12.13 -0.64
C VAL A 545 0.63 -11.14 -1.81
#